data_AF-A0A8D8DHD0-F1
#
_entry.id   AF-A0A8D8DHD0-F1
#
_cell.length_a   1.000
_cell.length_b   1.000
_cell.length_c   1.000
_cell.angle_alpha   90.00
_cell.angle_beta   90.00
_cell.angle_gamma   90.00
#
_symmetry.space_group_name_H-M   'P 1'
#
loop_
_entity.id
_entity.type
_entity.pdbx_description
1 polymer ?
#
loop_
_entity_poly.entity_id
_entity_poly.type
_entity_poly.pdbx_seq_one_letter_code
_entity_poly.pdbx_strand_id
1 'polypeptide(L)'
;MNKVAVNLLARVASFRVPQQSYHVLRRNYSFKSDLSLDKIYPSSNLRLYTPPPPQSIDSKFSGFIPLDKLEVTYSRSSGPGGQNVNTVSTKVDVRFKLESAGWLSEATRKRLAELQKGRLTKDGYMIIKSELTRSQQMNMADALE
;
A
#
# COMPACT_ATOMS: atom_id res chain seq x y z
N MET A 1 68.65 -14.50 -0.36
CA MET A 1 69.59 -14.17 -1.45
C MET A 1 69.56 -15.30 -2.47
N ASN A 2 68.83 -15.15 -3.60
CA ASN A 2 69.39 -15.45 -4.91
C ASN A 2 68.48 -14.86 -6.00
N LYS A 3 69.14 -14.16 -6.92
CA LYS A 3 68.56 -13.39 -8.02
C LYS A 3 68.41 -14.28 -9.27
N VAL A 4 67.70 -13.73 -10.28
CA VAL A 4 67.79 -14.08 -11.73
C VAL A 4 66.92 -15.28 -12.12
N ALA A 5 66.04 -15.32 -13.13
CA ALA A 5 65.62 -14.47 -14.25
C ALA A 5 64.15 -14.87 -14.56
N VAL A 6 63.17 -13.99 -14.78
CA VAL A 6 62.91 -13.15 -15.97
C VAL A 6 62.97 -13.90 -17.30
N ASN A 7 61.78 -14.12 -17.87
CA ASN A 7 61.42 -14.38 -19.26
C ASN A 7 61.80 -15.72 -19.93
N LEU A 8 60.75 -16.53 -20.17
CA LEU A 8 60.72 -17.45 -21.30
C LEU A 8 59.32 -17.47 -21.95
N LEU A 9 59.20 -16.62 -22.98
CA LEU A 9 58.55 -16.86 -24.27
C LEU A 9 57.24 -17.68 -24.33
N ALA A 10 56.15 -16.91 -24.46
CA ALA A 10 55.26 -16.90 -25.62
C ALA A 10 54.80 -18.25 -26.21
N ARG A 11 53.58 -18.66 -25.84
CA ARG A 11 52.52 -19.10 -26.76
C ARG A 11 51.32 -19.53 -25.93
N VAL A 12 50.17 -18.90 -26.12
CA VAL A 12 48.89 -19.53 -26.47
C VAL A 12 47.84 -18.43 -26.56
N ALA A 13 47.45 -18.17 -27.80
CA ALA A 13 46.16 -17.66 -28.26
C ALA A 13 45.50 -16.52 -27.46
N SER A 14 45.60 -15.31 -28.00
CA SER A 14 44.57 -14.29 -27.85
C SER A 14 43.23 -14.86 -28.34
N PHE A 15 42.41 -15.36 -27.42
CA PHE A 15 41.00 -15.62 -27.69
C PHE A 15 40.28 -14.28 -27.77
N ARG A 16 40.29 -13.69 -28.97
CA ARG A 16 39.44 -12.56 -29.31
C ARG A 16 38.01 -13.11 -29.33
N VAL A 17 37.29 -12.97 -28.21
CA VAL A 17 35.85 -13.22 -28.18
C VAL A 17 35.23 -12.28 -29.22
N PRO A 18 34.57 -12.79 -30.27
CA PRO A 18 33.81 -11.91 -31.14
C PRO A 18 32.70 -11.31 -30.29
N GLN A 19 32.76 -10.00 -30.06
CA GLN A 19 31.61 -9.22 -29.60
C GLN A 19 30.59 -9.26 -30.74
N GLN A 20 29.85 -10.35 -30.81
CA GLN A 20 28.76 -10.51 -31.73
C GLN A 20 27.63 -9.67 -31.16
N SER A 21 27.52 -8.44 -31.65
CA SER A 21 26.42 -7.54 -31.38
C SER A 21 25.14 -8.18 -31.91
N TYR A 22 24.51 -9.03 -31.10
CA TYR A 22 23.17 -9.51 -31.39
C TYR A 22 22.22 -8.34 -31.18
N HIS A 23 21.98 -7.58 -32.25
CA HIS A 23 20.75 -6.82 -32.36
C HIS A 23 19.61 -7.84 -32.50
N VAL A 24 19.14 -8.38 -31.37
CA VAL A 24 17.86 -9.07 -31.32
C VAL A 24 16.81 -8.00 -31.62
N LEU A 25 16.31 -7.97 -32.86
CA LEU A 25 15.10 -7.25 -33.21
C LEU A 25 13.98 -7.79 -32.31
N ARG A 26 13.77 -7.14 -31.16
CA ARG A 26 12.59 -7.36 -30.32
C ARG A 26 11.37 -6.87 -31.09
N ARG A 27 10.85 -7.71 -31.99
CA ARG A 27 9.47 -7.55 -32.47
C ARG A 27 8.57 -7.84 -31.28
N ASN A 28 8.11 -6.78 -30.62
CA ASN A 28 7.00 -6.87 -29.68
C ASN A 28 5.75 -7.24 -30.49
N TYR A 29 5.50 -8.54 -30.67
CA TYR A 29 4.21 -9.01 -31.16
C TYR A 29 3.18 -8.82 -30.04
N SER A 30 2.43 -7.73 -30.11
CA SER A 30 1.22 -7.51 -29.32
C SER A 30 0.03 -7.80 -30.22
N PHE A 31 -0.74 -8.83 -29.90
CA PHE A 31 -2.02 -9.09 -30.57
C PHE A 31 -3.04 -8.03 -30.13
N LYS A 32 -3.69 -7.37 -31.08
CA LYS A 32 -4.80 -6.44 -30.85
C LYS A 32 -6.03 -6.92 -31.59
N SER A 33 -7.07 -7.29 -30.86
CA SER A 33 -8.37 -7.66 -31.41
C SER A 33 -9.19 -6.43 -31.83
N ASP A 34 -10.38 -6.62 -32.40
CA ASP A 34 -11.34 -5.53 -32.63
C ASP A 34 -11.93 -4.96 -31.34
N LEU A 35 -11.88 -5.72 -30.25
CA LEU A 35 -12.29 -5.30 -28.92
C LEU A 35 -11.11 -4.86 -28.04
N SER A 36 -9.96 -4.54 -28.63
CA SER A 36 -8.82 -4.00 -27.86
C SER A 36 -9.20 -2.68 -27.18
N LEU A 37 -8.67 -2.44 -25.97
CA LEU A 37 -8.96 -1.21 -25.21
C LEU A 37 -8.64 0.06 -26.02
N ASP A 38 -7.60 0.04 -26.86
CA ASP A 38 -7.26 1.15 -27.77
C ASP A 38 -8.43 1.52 -28.72
N LYS A 39 -9.20 0.52 -29.16
CA LYS A 39 -10.31 0.69 -30.11
C LYS A 39 -11.61 1.07 -29.43
N ILE A 40 -11.90 0.44 -28.28
CA ILE A 40 -13.13 0.74 -27.51
C ILE A 40 -13.02 2.11 -26.83
N TYR A 41 -11.82 2.50 -26.40
CA TYR A 41 -11.55 3.76 -25.70
C TYR A 41 -10.43 4.57 -26.39
N PRO A 42 -10.67 5.10 -27.60
CA PRO A 42 -9.64 5.76 -28.42
C PRO A 42 -9.07 7.03 -27.79
N SER A 43 -9.83 7.69 -26.92
CA SER A 43 -9.40 8.89 -26.20
C SER A 43 -8.66 8.59 -24.88
N SER A 44 -8.59 7.33 -24.46
CA SER A 44 -7.91 6.94 -23.23
C SER A 44 -6.40 6.80 -23.47
N ASN A 45 -5.61 7.45 -22.62
CA ASN A 45 -4.17 7.26 -22.62
C ASN A 45 -3.89 5.95 -21.86
N LEU A 46 -3.69 4.84 -22.57
CA LEU A 46 -3.45 3.48 -22.02
C LEU A 46 -2.15 3.35 -21.20
N ARG A 47 -1.54 4.48 -20.83
CA ARG A 47 -0.43 4.53 -19.89
C ARG A 47 -0.95 4.22 -18.50
N LEU A 48 -0.35 3.21 -17.88
CA LEU A 48 -0.53 2.94 -16.45
C LEU A 48 0.00 4.16 -15.67
N TYR A 49 -0.91 4.91 -15.07
CA TYR A 49 -0.60 6.05 -14.23
C TYR A 49 -1.30 5.87 -12.88
N THR A 50 -0.54 5.92 -11.79
CA THR A 50 -1.09 5.94 -10.44
C THR A 50 -1.23 7.40 -10.03
N PRO A 51 -2.46 7.94 -9.92
CA PRO A 51 -2.64 9.31 -9.46
C PRO A 51 -2.11 9.46 -8.04
N PRO A 52 -1.45 10.58 -7.70
CA PRO A 52 -1.08 10.86 -6.32
C PRO A 52 -2.35 10.99 -5.47
N PRO A 53 -2.29 10.65 -4.17
CA PRO A 53 -3.42 10.80 -3.28
C PRO A 53 -3.90 12.26 -3.25
N PRO A 54 -5.23 12.50 -3.14
CA PRO A 54 -5.78 13.84 -3.19
C PRO A 54 -5.29 14.67 -2.00
N GLN A 55 -4.69 15.82 -2.30
CA GLN A 55 -4.25 16.76 -1.28
C GLN A 55 -5.46 17.55 -0.76
N SER A 56 -5.51 17.82 0.54
CA SER A 56 -6.56 18.66 1.14
C SER A 56 -6.36 20.11 0.74
N ILE A 57 -7.27 20.64 -0.08
CA ILE A 57 -7.31 22.06 -0.46
C ILE A 57 -8.27 22.76 0.53
N ASP A 58 -7.86 23.90 1.07
CA ASP A 58 -8.68 24.80 1.91
C ASP A 58 -9.22 24.23 3.22
N SER A 59 -8.40 23.50 3.98
CA SER A 59 -8.78 22.95 5.30
C SER A 59 -10.02 22.03 5.27
N LYS A 60 -10.45 21.62 4.08
CA LYS A 60 -11.56 20.70 3.90
C LYS A 60 -11.02 19.28 3.85
N PHE A 61 -11.73 18.36 4.50
CA PHE A 61 -11.39 16.95 4.44
C PHE A 61 -11.54 16.46 2.98
N SER A 62 -10.47 15.89 2.42
CA SER A 62 -10.40 15.44 1.02
C SER A 62 -11.05 14.06 0.79
N GLY A 63 -11.60 13.43 1.83
CA GLY A 63 -12.08 12.04 1.77
C GLY A 63 -10.96 11.01 1.89
N PHE A 64 -9.70 11.43 1.94
CA PHE A 64 -8.56 10.54 2.05
C PHE A 64 -8.15 10.30 3.50
N ILE A 65 -8.17 9.04 3.90
CA ILE A 65 -7.74 8.59 5.22
C ILE A 65 -6.43 7.80 5.07
N PRO A 66 -5.30 8.31 5.58
CA PRO A 66 -4.03 7.61 5.48
C PRO A 66 -3.98 6.42 6.44
N LEU A 67 -4.09 5.21 5.90
CA LEU A 67 -4.05 3.96 6.67
C LEU A 67 -2.77 3.80 7.49
N ASP A 68 -1.64 4.33 7.01
CA ASP A 68 -0.33 4.29 7.70
C ASP A 68 -0.32 5.07 9.02
N LYS A 69 -1.28 5.98 9.22
CA LYS A 69 -1.46 6.78 10.44
C LYS A 69 -2.53 6.19 11.37
N LEU A 70 -3.17 5.10 10.96
CA LEU A 70 -4.12 4.37 11.77
C LEU A 70 -3.44 3.16 12.38
N GLU A 71 -3.69 2.92 13.65
CA GLU A 71 -3.32 1.66 14.29
C GLU A 71 -4.56 0.76 14.29
N VAL A 72 -4.47 -0.38 13.61
CA VAL A 72 -5.58 -1.34 13.50
C VAL A 72 -5.24 -2.56 14.32
N THR A 73 -6.15 -2.95 15.20
CA THR A 73 -6.01 -4.13 16.05
C THR A 73 -7.21 -5.05 15.86
N TYR A 74 -6.95 -6.36 15.82
CA TYR A 74 -7.97 -7.38 15.64
C TYR A 74 -8.13 -8.19 16.91
N SER A 75 -9.36 -8.40 17.33
CA SER A 75 -9.69 -9.15 18.53
C SER A 75 -10.85 -10.11 18.30
N ARG A 76 -11.12 -10.97 19.28
CA ARG A 76 -12.28 -11.87 19.23
C ARG A 76 -13.55 -11.05 19.47
N SER A 77 -14.57 -11.30 18.64
CA SER A 77 -15.90 -10.72 18.85
C SER A 77 -16.58 -11.39 20.04
N SER A 78 -17.41 -10.63 20.76
CA SER A 78 -18.03 -11.07 22.02
C SER A 78 -19.29 -11.94 21.84
N GLY A 79 -19.51 -12.52 20.65
CA GLY A 79 -20.73 -13.26 20.33
C GLY A 79 -20.99 -14.46 21.26
N PRO A 80 -22.26 -14.83 21.50
CA PRO A 80 -22.63 -15.90 22.43
C PRO A 80 -21.93 -17.22 22.06
N GLY A 81 -21.08 -17.69 22.97
CA GLY A 81 -20.23 -18.86 22.79
C GLY A 81 -21.04 -20.12 22.54
N GLY A 82 -20.94 -20.65 21.32
CA GLY A 82 -21.32 -22.00 20.93
C GLY A 82 -20.11 -22.72 20.34
N GLN A 83 -19.98 -24.02 20.60
CA GLN A 83 -18.85 -24.89 20.26
C GLN A 83 -18.16 -24.53 18.93
N ASN A 84 -17.01 -23.87 19.00
CA ASN A 84 -15.98 -23.89 17.97
C ASN A 84 -14.66 -23.39 18.58
N VAL A 85 -13.71 -24.31 18.73
CA VAL A 85 -12.37 -24.08 19.32
C VAL A 85 -11.50 -23.13 18.46
N ASN A 86 -11.93 -22.82 17.24
CA ASN A 86 -11.29 -21.87 16.32
C ASN A 86 -12.15 -20.61 16.14
N THR A 87 -12.23 -19.77 17.17
CA THR A 87 -12.87 -18.46 17.04
C THR A 87 -11.95 -17.50 16.29
N VAL A 88 -12.33 -17.13 15.06
CA VAL A 88 -11.62 -16.16 14.22
C VAL A 88 -11.72 -14.78 14.85
N SER A 89 -10.60 -14.03 14.86
CA SER A 89 -10.55 -12.64 15.35
C SER A 89 -11.21 -11.69 14.35
N THR A 90 -12.53 -11.51 14.45
CA THR A 90 -13.30 -10.70 13.49
C THR A 90 -13.53 -9.26 13.97
N LYS A 91 -13.39 -8.97 15.27
CA LYS A 91 -13.59 -7.62 15.80
C LYS A 91 -12.42 -6.73 15.40
N VAL A 92 -12.72 -5.52 14.93
CA VAL A 92 -11.75 -4.53 14.48
C VAL A 92 -11.81 -3.33 15.39
N ASP A 93 -10.67 -2.98 15.99
CA ASP A 93 -10.48 -1.77 16.79
C ASP A 93 -9.47 -0.88 16.03
N VAL A 94 -9.96 0.21 15.42
CA VAL A 94 -9.17 1.23 14.74
C VAL A 94 -8.91 2.37 15.71
N ARG A 95 -7.65 2.75 15.90
CA ARG A 95 -7.24 3.84 16.77
C ARG A 95 -6.31 4.81 16.07
N PHE A 96 -6.47 6.10 16.35
CA PHE A 96 -5.54 7.13 15.87
C PHE A 96 -5.49 8.30 16.85
N LYS A 97 -4.35 9.00 16.88
CA LYS A 97 -4.20 10.20 17.71
C LYS A 97 -4.76 11.43 17.00
N LEU A 98 -5.78 12.04 17.61
CA LEU A 98 -6.54 13.13 17.00
C LEU A 98 -5.68 14.38 16.77
N GLU A 99 -4.75 14.66 17.69
CA GLU A 99 -3.85 15.82 17.57
C GLU A 99 -2.87 15.70 16.41
N SER A 100 -2.35 14.51 16.13
CA SER A 100 -1.39 14.27 15.04
C SER A 100 -2.04 14.06 13.66
N ALA A 101 -3.38 14.06 13.59
CA ALA A 101 -4.11 13.86 12.35
C ALA A 101 -4.07 15.11 11.45
N GLY A 102 -2.97 15.26 10.71
CA GLY A 102 -2.76 16.38 9.76
C GLY A 102 -3.70 16.38 8.55
N TRP A 103 -4.42 15.28 8.31
CA TRP A 103 -5.44 15.15 7.28
C TRP A 103 -6.81 15.74 7.70
N LEU A 104 -6.93 16.17 8.97
CA LEU A 104 -8.10 16.85 9.51
C LEU A 104 -7.76 18.31 9.87
N SER A 105 -8.64 19.24 9.46
CA SER A 105 -8.53 20.64 9.90
C SER A 105 -8.62 20.77 11.41
N GLU A 106 -7.97 21.80 11.96
CA GLU A 106 -8.00 22.10 13.38
C GLU A 106 -9.43 22.32 13.91
N ALA A 107 -10.29 22.98 13.14
CA ALA A 107 -11.69 23.18 13.51
C ALA A 107 -12.44 21.84 13.62
N THR A 108 -12.21 20.93 12.67
CA THR A 108 -12.80 19.58 12.67
C THR A 108 -12.28 18.76 13.84
N ARG A 109 -10.98 18.83 14.14
CA ARG A 109 -10.38 18.13 15.28
C ARG A 109 -10.99 18.60 16.61
N LYS A 110 -11.12 19.91 16.82
CA LYS A 110 -11.77 20.47 18.02
C LYS A 110 -13.23 20.01 18.16
N ARG A 111 -13.99 20.10 17.07
CA ARG A 111 -15.40 19.67 17.06
C ARG A 111 -15.56 18.17 17.30
N LEU A 112 -14.68 17.33 16.75
CA LEU A 112 -14.66 15.89 17.01
C LEU A 112 -14.34 15.59 18.47
N ALA A 113 -13.35 16.29 19.06
CA ALA A 113 -13.01 16.14 20.45
C ALA A 113 -14.17 16.51 21.38
N GLU A 114 -15.01 17.49 20.99
CA GLU A 114 -16.19 17.89 21.76
C GLU A 114 -17.36 16.93 21.63
N LEU A 115 -17.67 16.47 20.41
CA LEU A 115 -18.80 15.58 20.14
C LEU A 115 -18.56 14.15 20.60
N GLN A 116 -17.32 13.66 20.48
CA GLN A 116 -16.97 12.26 20.71
C GLN A 116 -16.10 12.06 21.96
N LYS A 117 -16.33 12.87 23.00
CA LYS A 117 -15.61 12.77 24.29
C LYS A 117 -15.63 11.35 24.87
N GLY A 118 -16.73 10.61 24.70
CA GLY A 118 -16.88 9.25 25.21
C GLY A 118 -16.01 8.19 24.50
N ARG A 119 -15.50 8.49 23.29
CA ARG A 119 -14.63 7.59 22.51
C ARG A 119 -13.17 8.01 22.54
N LEU A 120 -12.85 9.10 23.24
CA LEU A 120 -11.51 9.65 23.36
C LEU A 120 -10.82 9.11 24.62
N THR A 121 -9.62 8.58 24.45
CA THR A 121 -8.77 8.15 25.56
C THR A 121 -8.06 9.36 26.19
N LYS A 122 -7.64 9.25 27.45
CA LYS A 122 -6.86 10.30 28.15
C LYS A 122 -5.59 10.72 27.39
N ASP A 123 -4.98 9.78 26.68
CA ASP A 123 -3.78 10.00 25.86
C ASP A 123 -4.08 10.64 24.49
N GLY A 124 -5.34 11.01 24.21
CA GLY A 124 -5.76 11.68 22.97
C GLY A 124 -6.00 10.75 21.79
N TYR A 125 -6.14 9.44 22.04
CA TYR A 125 -6.49 8.45 21.02
C TYR A 125 -8.00 8.33 20.86
N MET A 126 -8.45 8.47 19.62
CA MET A 126 -9.82 8.18 19.20
C MET A 126 -9.90 6.71 18.82
N ILE A 127 -10.86 5.99 19.39
CA ILE A 127 -11.05 4.55 19.15
C ILE A 127 -12.41 4.30 18.50
N ILE A 128 -12.38 3.59 17.37
CA ILE A 128 -13.55 3.17 16.60
C ILE A 128 -13.53 1.64 16.56
N LYS A 129 -14.66 1.01 16.87
CA LYS A 129 -14.77 -0.45 16.97
C LYS A 129 -15.90 -0.95 16.10
N SER A 130 -15.68 -2.06 15.41
CA SER A 130 -16.71 -2.77 14.65
C SER A 130 -16.62 -4.28 14.87
N GLU A 131 -17.76 -4.90 15.18
CA GLU A 131 -17.91 -6.36 15.29
C GLU A 131 -19.24 -6.87 14.69
N LEU A 132 -19.80 -6.12 13.72
CA LEU A 132 -21.11 -6.40 13.14
C LEU A 132 -21.17 -7.72 12.36
N THR A 133 -20.07 -8.08 11.70
CA THR A 133 -20.02 -9.25 10.82
C THR A 133 -18.97 -10.26 11.24
N ARG A 134 -19.07 -11.46 10.65
CA ARG A 134 -18.04 -12.51 10.75
C ARG A 134 -16.81 -12.29 9.87
N SER A 135 -16.75 -11.20 9.09
CA SER A 135 -15.63 -10.90 8.20
C SER A 135 -14.84 -9.70 8.73
N GLN A 136 -13.53 -9.93 8.92
CA GLN A 136 -12.59 -8.89 9.31
C GLN A 136 -12.56 -7.73 8.31
N GLN A 137 -12.65 -8.01 7.00
CA GLN A 137 -12.61 -7.00 5.95
C GLN A 137 -13.87 -6.12 5.96
N MET A 138 -15.05 -6.72 6.19
CA MET A 138 -16.30 -5.96 6.27
C MET A 138 -16.32 -5.07 7.53
N ASN A 139 -15.86 -5.60 8.66
CA ASN A 139 -15.76 -4.80 9.89
C ASN A 139 -14.70 -3.70 9.79
N MET A 140 -13.63 -3.90 9.01
CA MET A 140 -12.65 -2.84 8.72
C MET A 140 -13.27 -1.73 7.87
N ALA A 141 -14.05 -2.09 6.85
CA ALA A 141 -14.75 -1.11 6.01
C ALA A 141 -15.77 -0.30 6.84
N ASP A 142 -16.58 -0.97 7.67
CA ASP A 142 -17.54 -0.35 8.57
C ASP A 142 -16.87 0.59 9.60
N ALA A 143 -15.67 0.27 10.07
CA ALA A 143 -14.92 1.15 10.96
C ALA A 143 -14.34 2.40 10.25
N LEU A 144 -14.25 2.41 8.92
CA LEU A 144 -13.75 3.53 8.11
C LEU A 144 -14.86 4.39 7.49
N GLU A 145 -16.10 3.91 7.50
CA GLU A 145 -17.29 4.62 7.01
C GLU A 145 -17.73 5.75 7.96
#